data_AF-A0A930RHD8-F1
#
_entry.id   AF-A0A930RHD8-F1
#
_cell.length_a   1.000
_cell.length_b   1.000
_cell.length_c   1.000
_cell.angle_alpha   90.00
_cell.angle_beta   90.00
_cell.angle_gamma   90.00
#
_symmetry.space_group_name_H-M   'P 1'
#
loop_
_entity.id
_entity.type
_entity.pdbx_description
1 polymer ?
#
loop_
_entity_poly.entity_id
_entity_poly.type
_entity_poly.pdbx_seq_one_letter_code
_entity_poly.pdbx_strand_id
1 'polypeptide(L)' 'MPDTTGLPTFKYHPHLYEGDEVSFQHGVCECCGQEVDAYIDLMYCRADVNCICLNCVASGAAAAKF' A
#
# COMPACT_ATOMS: atom_id res chain seq x y z
N MET A 1 14.67 -7.89 7.92
CA MET A 1 13.71 -8.17 6.84
C MET A 1 12.36 -7.67 7.35
N PRO A 2 11.63 -6.86 6.59
CA PRO A 2 10.31 -6.41 7.03
C PRO A 2 9.39 -7.62 7.22
N ASP A 3 8.57 -7.58 8.26
CA ASP A 3 7.60 -8.65 8.51
C ASP A 3 6.44 -8.50 7.50
N THR A 4 6.35 -9.44 6.55
CA THR A 4 5.29 -9.45 5.52
C THR A 4 4.12 -10.35 5.90
N THR A 5 4.06 -10.82 7.16
CA THR A 5 3.09 -11.81 7.62
C THR A 5 1.72 -11.13 7.78
N GLY A 6 0.92 -11.13 6.70
CA GLY A 6 -0.41 -10.50 6.66
C GLY A 6 -0.60 -9.51 5.52
N LEU A 7 0.43 -9.26 4.70
CA LEU A 7 0.34 -8.41 3.52
C LEU A 7 -0.15 -9.21 2.30
N PRO A 8 -0.88 -8.57 1.36
CA PRO A 8 -1.42 -9.26 0.18
C PRO A 8 -0.31 -9.64 -0.81
N THR A 9 -0.53 -10.68 -1.61
CA THR A 9 0.40 -11.06 -2.69
C THR A 9 -0.11 -10.56 -4.03
N PHE A 10 0.79 -9.94 -4.81
CA PHE A 10 0.45 -9.38 -6.11
C PHE A 10 0.90 -10.34 -7.22
N LYS A 11 -0.05 -10.89 -7.98
CA LYS A 11 0.20 -11.86 -9.06
C LYS A 11 1.21 -11.36 -10.10
N TYR A 12 1.19 -10.06 -10.40
CA TYR A 12 2.02 -9.43 -11.43
C TYR A 12 3.30 -8.79 -10.88
N HIS A 13 3.46 -8.75 -9.56
CA HIS A 13 4.64 -8.19 -8.89
C HIS A 13 5.03 -9.06 -7.69
N PRO A 14 5.51 -10.29 -7.90
CA PRO A 14 5.73 -11.28 -6.83
C PRO A 14 6.80 -10.86 -5.82
N HIS A 15 7.72 -9.97 -6.20
CA HIS A 15 8.82 -9.46 -5.38
C HIS A 15 8.59 -8.01 -4.90
N LEU A 16 7.33 -7.55 -4.83
CA LEU A 16 6.97 -6.17 -4.46
C LEU A 16 7.64 -5.70 -3.15
N TYR A 17 7.79 -6.59 -2.18
CA TYR A 17 8.34 -6.28 -0.85
C TYR A 17 9.88 -6.27 -0.79
N GLU A 18 10.55 -6.68 -1.87
CA GLU A 18 12.00 -6.69 -1.98
C GLU A 18 12.55 -5.41 -2.64
N GLY A 19 11.67 -4.61 -3.25
CA GLY A 19 12.00 -3.33 -3.87
C GLY A 19 11.78 -2.13 -2.95
N ASP A 20 11.92 -0.94 -3.52
CA ASP A 20 11.71 0.37 -2.87
C ASP A 20 10.26 0.89 -3.04
N GLU A 21 9.37 0.04 -3.54
CA GLU A 21 7.98 0.40 -3.89
C GLU A 21 7.06 0.47 -2.67
N VAL A 22 7.45 -0.18 -1.57
CA VAL A 22 6.69 -0.26 -0.33
C VAL A 22 7.48 0.37 0.80
N SER A 23 6.89 1.39 1.40
CA SER A 23 7.38 2.02 2.62
C SER A 23 6.96 1.22 3.84
N PHE A 24 7.93 0.60 4.53
CA PHE A 24 7.73 -0.12 5.79
C PHE A 24 7.86 0.83 6.98
N GLN A 25 6.94 1.78 7.08
CA GLN A 25 6.84 2.74 8.16
C GLN A 25 5.42 2.78 8.70
N HIS A 26 5.27 3.27 9.93
CA HIS A 26 3.96 3.48 10.52
C HIS A 26 3.25 4.67 9.87
N GLY A 27 2.03 4.46 9.39
CA GLY A 27 1.20 5.47 8.75
C GLY A 27 -0.29 5.15 8.85
N VAL A 28 -1.13 6.10 8.46
CA VAL A 28 -2.59 5.93 8.43
C VAL A 28 -3.06 5.93 6.98
N CYS A 29 -3.69 4.84 6.56
CA CYS A 29 -4.20 4.71 5.20
C CYS A 29 -5.30 5.74 4.91
N GLU A 30 -5.10 6.58 3.90
CA GLU A 30 -6.06 7.63 3.51
C GLU A 30 -7.29 7.07 2.77
N CYS A 31 -7.24 5.80 2.34
CA CYS A 31 -8.38 5.11 1.76
C CYS A 31 -9.34 4.59 2.83
N CYS A 32 -8.87 3.73 3.75
CA CYS A 32 -9.71 3.05 4.74
C CYS A 32 -9.63 3.61 6.16
N GLY A 33 -8.67 4.50 6.45
CA GLY A 33 -8.46 5.09 7.78
C GLY A 33 -7.76 4.16 8.79
N GLN A 34 -7.24 3.01 8.37
CA GLN A 34 -6.56 2.07 9.27
C GLN A 34 -5.07 2.42 9.42
N GLU A 35 -4.55 2.24 10.63
CA GLU A 35 -3.12 2.29 10.93
C GLU A 35 -2.42 1.08 10.31
N VAL A 36 -1.30 1.31 9.63
CA VAL A 36 -0.51 0.29 8.94
C VAL A 36 0.97 0.55 9.10
N ASP A 37 1.75 -0.53 9.16
CA ASP A 37 3.22 -0.47 9.22
C ASP A 37 3.88 -0.67 7.84
N ALA A 38 3.06 -0.81 6.79
CA ALA A 38 3.49 -0.88 5.41
C ALA A 38 2.46 -0.23 4.48
N TYR A 39 2.93 0.69 3.64
CA TYR A 39 2.10 1.41 2.68
C TYR A 39 2.88 1.75 1.41
N ILE A 40 2.14 2.08 0.35
CA ILE A 40 2.70 2.67 -0.86
C ILE A 40 2.49 4.18 -0.75
N ASP A 41 3.53 4.96 -1.06
CA ASP A 41 3.55 6.43 -1.07
C ASP A 41 3.78 7.03 -2.47
N LEU A 42 4.03 6.17 -3.46
CA LEU A 42 4.16 6.54 -4.85
C LEU A 42 2.85 6.26 -5.59
N MET A 43 1.97 7.26 -5.64
CA MET A 43 0.69 7.17 -6.35
C MET A 43 0.66 8.12 -7.53
N TYR A 44 0.22 7.61 -8.67
CA TYR A 44 -0.05 8.42 -9.85
C TYR A 44 -1.54 8.72 -9.94
N CYS A 45 -2.02 9.67 -9.14
CA CYS A 45 -3.42 10.08 -9.11
C CYS A 45 -3.56 11.60 -9.04
N ARG A 46 -4.79 12.09 -9.22
CA ARG A 46 -5.08 13.53 -9.19
C ARG A 46 -5.18 14.09 -7.77
N ALA A 47 -5.45 13.21 -6.80
CA ALA A 47 -5.46 13.55 -5.39
C ALA A 47 -4.04 13.53 -4.81
N ASP A 48 -3.77 14.41 -3.86
CA ASP A 48 -2.57 14.40 -3.04
C ASP A 48 -2.78 13.34 -1.94
N VAL A 49 -2.23 12.14 -2.16
CA VAL A 49 -2.37 10.99 -1.27
C VAL A 49 -1.01 10.32 -1.19
N ASN A 50 -0.54 10.06 0.03
CA ASN A 50 0.83 9.59 0.30
C ASN A 50 0.86 8.34 1.19
N CYS A 51 -0.28 7.93 1.78
CA CYS A 51 -0.34 6.70 2.55
C CYS A 51 -1.53 5.83 2.13
N ILE A 52 -1.26 4.79 1.33
CA ILE A 52 -2.27 3.80 0.96
C ILE A 52 -1.78 2.41 1.36
N CYS A 53 -2.57 1.70 2.16
CA CYS A 53 -2.24 0.33 2.55
C CYS A 53 -2.35 -0.63 1.37
N LEU A 54 -1.52 -1.68 1.40
CA LEU A 54 -1.47 -2.67 0.34
C LEU A 54 -2.79 -3.44 0.17
N ASN A 55 -3.58 -3.59 1.23
CA ASN A 55 -4.88 -4.25 1.15
C ASN A 55 -5.91 -3.43 0.34
N CYS A 56 -5.88 -2.10 0.45
CA CYS A 56 -6.70 -1.21 -0.37
C CYS A 56 -6.27 -1.23 -1.84
N VAL A 57 -4.98 -1.42 -2.12
CA VAL A 57 -4.48 -1.62 -3.49
C VAL A 57 -4.91 -2.97 -4.02
N ALA A 58 -4.72 -4.05 -3.26
CA ALA A 58 -5.04 -5.41 -3.67
C ALA A 58 -6.55 -5.63 -3.91
N SER A 59 -7.40 -4.99 -3.11
CA SER A 59 -8.86 -5.04 -3.28
C SER A 59 -9.40 -4.07 -4.35
N GLY A 60 -8.57 -3.14 -4.85
CA GLY A 60 -8.99 -2.08 -5.76
C GLY A 60 -9.78 -0.94 -5.10
N ALA A 61 -9.95 -0.95 -3.78
CA ALA A 61 -10.67 0.10 -3.05
C ALA A 61 -10.02 1.49 -3.23
N ALA A 62 -8.69 1.55 -3.28
CA ALA A 62 -7.97 2.81 -3.52
C ALA A 62 -8.31 3.39 -4.91
N ALA A 63 -8.29 2.55 -5.95
CA ALA A 63 -8.59 2.96 -7.33
C ALA A 63 -10.08 3.33 -7.56
N ALA A 64 -10.99 2.86 -6.70
CA ALA A 64 -12.38 3.27 -6.76
C ALA A 64 -12.62 4.64 -6.11
N LYS A 65 -11.75 5.05 -5.18
CA LYS A 65 -11.88 6.30 -4.40
C LYS A 65 -11.09 7.46 -5.00
N PHE A 66 -9.94 7.16 -5.62
CA PHE A 66 -8.99 8.12 -6.18
C PHE A 66 -8.78 7.88 -7.68
#